data_AF-A0A925VTH0-F1
#
_entry.id   AF-A0A925VTH0-F1
#
_cell.length_a   1.000
_cell.length_b   1.000
_cell.length_c   1.000
_cell.angle_alpha   90.00
_cell.angle_beta   90.00
_cell.angle_gamma   90.00
#
_symmetry.space_group_name_H-M   'P 1'
#
loop_
_entity.id
_entity.type
_entity.pdbx_description
1 polymer ?
#
loop_
_entity_poly.entity_id
_entity_poly.type
_entity_poly.pdbx_seq_one_letter_code
_entity_poly.pdbx_strand_id
1 'polypeptide(L)'
;GQPGQHELRIVVLLDADGVAEARAIKQQEAATAAGLLTYAQAQEGQRFHVFNALAVQELEAWFLGDREAIMAAYPKVKTHHFKGTDREPDNPPKPNEVLWRVLKEAGLFTTGKRKREWAETIAPHLNPTRNTSASFQYFCQGLALL
;
A
#
# COMPACT_ATOMS: atom_id res chain seq x y z
N GLY A 1 15.53 1.83 -31.02
CA GLY A 1 14.09 2.13 -31.19
C GLY A 1 13.95 3.51 -31.79
N GLN A 2 12.96 3.71 -32.65
CA GLN A 2 12.68 5.01 -33.28
C GLN A 2 12.22 6.06 -32.25
N PRO A 3 12.57 7.34 -32.42
CA PRO A 3 12.13 8.42 -31.52
C PRO A 3 10.63 8.68 -31.70
N GLY A 4 9.85 8.55 -30.62
CA GLY A 4 8.40 8.86 -30.60
C GLY A 4 7.48 7.77 -30.04
N GLN A 5 7.99 6.57 -29.75
CA GLN A 5 7.22 5.57 -29.00
C GLN A 5 7.39 5.79 -27.50
N HIS A 6 6.33 6.27 -26.84
CA HIS A 6 6.25 6.24 -25.39
C HIS A 6 6.09 4.79 -24.94
N GLU A 7 7.01 4.30 -24.10
CA GLU A 7 6.91 2.97 -23.48
C GLU A 7 5.78 3.03 -22.43
N LEU A 8 4.61 2.48 -22.76
CA LEU A 8 3.46 2.47 -21.86
C LEU A 8 3.71 1.47 -20.72
N ARG A 9 3.67 1.98 -19.49
CA ARG A 9 3.65 1.20 -18.25
C ARG A 9 2.34 1.45 -17.53
N ILE A 10 1.68 0.39 -17.06
CA ILE A 10 0.40 0.43 -16.36
C ILE A 10 0.63 -0.13 -14.96
N VAL A 11 0.21 0.63 -13.94
CA VAL A 11 0.17 0.17 -12.55
C VAL A 11 -1.28 0.09 -12.12
N VAL A 12 -1.71 -1.09 -11.70
CA VAL A 12 -3.03 -1.31 -11.12
C VAL A 12 -2.83 -1.58 -9.64
N LEU A 13 -3.26 -0.64 -8.80
CA LEU A 13 -3.30 -0.82 -7.35
C LEU A 13 -4.74 -1.09 -6.93
N LEU A 14 -5.01 -2.26 -6.37
CA LEU A 14 -6.32 -2.65 -5.87
C LEU A 14 -6.31 -2.65 -4.35
N ASP A 15 -7.29 -1.97 -3.75
CA ASP A 15 -7.60 -2.15 -2.34
C ASP A 15 -8.25 -3.52 -2.14
N ALA A 16 -7.66 -4.35 -1.27
CA ALA A 16 -8.10 -5.70 -1.05
C ALA A 16 -9.28 -5.75 -0.08
N ASP A 17 -10.44 -5.32 -0.55
CA ASP A 17 -11.73 -5.70 0.03
C ASP A 17 -12.03 -7.18 -0.29
N GLY A 18 -13.12 -7.75 0.25
CA GLY A 18 -13.43 -9.19 0.13
C GLY A 18 -13.58 -9.75 -1.30
N VAL A 19 -13.36 -8.96 -2.35
CA VAL A 19 -13.34 -9.36 -3.77
C VAL A 19 -11.98 -9.15 -4.45
N ALA A 20 -10.92 -8.84 -3.69
CA ALA A 20 -9.58 -8.51 -4.18
C ALA A 20 -8.98 -9.58 -5.10
N GLU A 21 -8.97 -10.83 -4.66
CA GLU A 21 -8.35 -11.93 -5.39
C GLU A 21 -9.03 -12.16 -6.74
N ALA A 22 -10.37 -12.17 -6.75
CA ALA A 22 -11.14 -12.29 -7.98
C ALA A 22 -10.89 -11.11 -8.94
N ARG A 23 -10.73 -9.89 -8.42
CA ARG A 23 -10.34 -8.73 -9.23
C ARG A 23 -8.91 -8.85 -9.75
N ALA A 24 -7.97 -9.30 -8.93
CA ALA A 24 -6.57 -9.51 -9.30
C ALA A 24 -6.43 -10.50 -10.47
N ILE A 25 -7.13 -11.64 -10.37
CA ILE A 25 -7.17 -12.66 -11.42
C ILE A 25 -7.72 -12.04 -12.71
N LYS A 26 -8.85 -11.33 -12.64
CA LYS A 26 -9.44 -10.67 -13.83
C LYS A 26 -8.51 -9.64 -14.47
N GLN A 27 -7.76 -8.85 -13.68
CA GLN A 27 -6.79 -7.90 -14.21
C GLN A 27 -5.61 -8.62 -14.88
N GLN A 28 -5.16 -9.72 -14.30
CA GLN A 28 -4.10 -10.55 -14.87
C GLN A 28 -4.53 -11.20 -16.20
N GLU A 29 -5.75 -11.74 -16.25
CA GLU A 29 -6.36 -12.30 -17.47
C GLU A 29 -6.53 -11.22 -18.54
N ALA A 30 -7.03 -10.04 -18.19
CA ALA A 30 -7.22 -8.94 -19.13
C ALA A 30 -5.89 -8.45 -19.73
N ALA A 31 -4.84 -8.29 -18.92
CA ALA A 31 -3.51 -7.93 -19.41
C ALA A 31 -2.94 -8.99 -20.36
N THR A 32 -3.09 -10.27 -20.00
CA THR A 32 -2.65 -11.40 -20.83
C THR A 32 -3.41 -11.43 -22.17
N ALA A 33 -4.73 -11.24 -22.14
CA ALA A 33 -5.58 -11.20 -23.35
C ALA A 33 -5.23 -10.01 -24.27
N ALA A 34 -4.75 -8.91 -23.70
CA ALA A 34 -4.25 -7.76 -24.45
C ALA A 34 -2.81 -7.92 -24.99
N GLY A 35 -2.17 -9.08 -24.74
CA GLY A 35 -0.78 -9.33 -25.14
C GLY A 35 0.26 -8.55 -24.32
N LEU A 36 -0.13 -8.05 -23.14
CA LEU A 36 0.74 -7.26 -22.28
C LEU A 36 1.41 -8.17 -21.24
N LEU A 37 2.75 -8.26 -21.30
CA LEU A 37 3.52 -8.97 -20.28
C LEU A 37 3.33 -8.29 -18.91
N THR A 38 2.98 -9.07 -17.89
CA THR A 38 2.81 -8.55 -16.52
C THR A 38 4.04 -8.83 -15.65
N TYR A 39 4.19 -8.06 -14.56
CA TYR A 39 5.23 -8.29 -13.55
C TYR A 39 5.24 -9.72 -13.01
N ALA A 40 4.06 -10.30 -12.78
CA ALA A 40 3.94 -11.67 -12.26
C ALA A 40 4.41 -12.75 -13.26
N GLN A 41 4.46 -12.44 -14.56
CA GLN A 41 4.88 -13.35 -15.62
C GLN A 41 6.31 -13.09 -16.11
N ALA A 42 6.84 -11.89 -15.84
CA ALA A 42 8.15 -11.48 -16.31
C ALA A 42 9.25 -12.28 -15.63
N GLN A 43 10.26 -12.66 -16.41
CA GLN A 43 11.50 -13.23 -15.88
C GLN A 43 12.37 -12.12 -15.29
N GLU A 44 13.35 -12.51 -14.47
CA GLU A 44 14.30 -11.56 -13.88
C GLU A 44 15.01 -10.74 -14.99
N GLY A 45 15.01 -9.42 -14.83
CA GLY A 45 15.55 -8.47 -15.80
C GLY A 45 14.70 -8.24 -17.06
N GLN A 46 13.57 -8.94 -17.21
CA GLN A 46 12.66 -8.74 -18.33
C GLN A 46 11.76 -7.51 -18.09
N ARG A 47 11.70 -6.61 -19.07
CA ARG A 47 10.78 -5.47 -19.03
C ARG A 47 9.33 -5.94 -19.21
N PHE A 48 8.43 -5.44 -18.38
CA PHE A 48 7.00 -5.75 -18.41
C PHE A 48 6.16 -4.49 -18.59
N HIS A 49 4.90 -4.64 -18.95
CA HIS A 49 3.99 -3.53 -19.26
C HIS A 49 3.01 -3.26 -18.12
N VAL A 50 2.59 -4.29 -17.39
CA VAL A 50 1.54 -4.19 -16.37
C VAL A 50 2.04 -4.68 -15.02
N PHE A 51 1.96 -3.84 -13.99
CA PHE A 51 2.17 -4.23 -12.59
C PHE A 51 0.83 -4.20 -11.84
N ASN A 52 0.36 -5.38 -11.42
CA ASN A 52 -0.82 -5.54 -10.60
C ASN A 52 -0.38 -5.70 -9.13
N ALA A 53 -0.68 -4.71 -8.29
CA ALA A 53 -0.40 -4.73 -6.87
C ALA A 53 -1.70 -4.80 -6.06
N LEU A 54 -1.69 -5.64 -5.02
CA LEU A 54 -2.77 -5.72 -4.05
C LEU A 54 -2.33 -5.01 -2.77
N ALA A 55 -3.05 -3.96 -2.38
CA ALA A 55 -2.97 -3.41 -1.04
C ALA A 55 -3.81 -4.32 -0.13
N VAL A 56 -3.17 -5.23 0.59
CA VAL A 56 -3.86 -6.18 1.47
C VAL A 56 -4.48 -5.39 2.63
N GLN A 57 -5.82 -5.46 2.75
CA GLN A 57 -6.60 -4.84 3.82
C GLN A 57 -6.37 -3.31 3.98
N GLU A 58 -6.76 -2.51 3.00
CA GLU A 58 -6.74 -1.03 3.07
C GLU A 58 -5.34 -0.37 3.17
N LEU A 59 -5.21 0.85 2.64
CA LEU A 59 -3.95 1.61 2.69
C LEU A 59 -3.47 1.92 4.12
N GLU A 60 -4.37 1.87 5.11
CA GLU A 60 -4.00 2.04 6.52
C GLU A 60 -3.07 0.95 7.05
N ALA A 61 -3.07 -0.25 6.46
CA ALA A 61 -2.06 -1.28 6.73
C ALA A 61 -0.65 -0.75 6.43
N TRP A 62 -0.48 -0.06 5.31
CA TRP A 62 0.81 0.52 4.91
C TRP A 62 1.27 1.58 5.90
N PHE A 63 0.35 2.38 6.44
CA PHE A 63 0.68 3.37 7.48
C PHE A 63 1.09 2.69 8.79
N LEU A 64 0.35 1.66 9.22
CA LEU A 64 0.66 0.92 10.45
C LEU A 64 2.00 0.17 10.37
N GLY A 65 2.44 -0.19 9.16
CA GLY A 65 3.75 -0.76 8.88
C GLY A 65 4.91 0.22 9.08
N ASP A 66 4.67 1.54 9.10
CA ASP A 66 5.68 2.57 9.43
C ASP A 66 5.18 3.48 10.55
N ARG A 67 5.33 3.01 11.79
CA ARG A 67 4.95 3.77 13.00
C ARG A 67 5.72 5.08 13.13
N GLU A 68 6.94 5.16 12.60
CA GLU A 68 7.72 6.40 12.60
C GLU A 68 7.10 7.45 11.68
N ALA A 69 6.57 7.04 10.52
CA ALA A 69 5.81 7.94 9.64
C ALA A 69 4.59 8.54 10.33
N ILE A 70 3.83 7.72 11.08
CA ILE A 70 2.67 8.19 11.85
C ILE A 70 3.10 9.21 12.93
N MET A 71 4.17 8.93 13.67
CA MET A 71 4.68 9.85 14.70
C MET A 71 5.26 11.15 14.10
N ALA A 72 5.82 11.09 12.89
CA ALA A 72 6.29 12.27 12.16
C ALA A 72 5.12 13.15 11.70
N ALA A 73 4.08 12.54 11.12
CA ALA A 73 2.85 13.23 10.72
C ALA A 73 2.10 13.83 11.91
N TYR A 74 2.09 13.12 13.04
CA TYR A 74 1.35 13.47 14.23
C TYR A 74 2.24 13.41 15.48
N PRO A 75 2.97 14.49 15.83
CA PRO A 75 3.92 14.50 16.94
C PRO A 75 3.32 14.21 18.33
N LYS A 76 1.99 14.33 18.48
CA LYS A 76 1.26 13.91 19.69
C LYS A 76 1.25 12.39 19.86
N VAL A 77 1.36 11.63 18.76
CA VAL A 77 1.44 10.17 18.80
C VAL A 77 2.83 9.77 19.30
N LYS A 78 2.87 8.84 20.25
CA LYS A 78 4.08 8.29 20.87
C LYS A 78 4.02 6.78 20.82
N THR A 79 5.17 6.14 21.05
CA THR A 79 5.34 4.68 21.01
C THR A 79 4.31 3.92 21.87
N HIS A 80 3.92 4.45 23.02
CA HIS A 80 2.96 3.81 23.91
C HIS A 80 1.52 3.75 23.36
N HIS A 81 1.12 4.63 22.45
CA HIS A 81 -0.21 4.57 21.80
C HIS A 81 -0.34 3.36 20.86
N PHE A 82 0.77 2.75 20.45
CA PHE A 82 0.76 1.51 19.67
C PHE A 82 0.69 0.25 20.55
N LYS A 83 0.54 0.38 21.87
CA LYS A 83 0.44 -0.78 22.76
C LYS A 83 -0.80 -1.59 22.40
N GLY A 84 -0.63 -2.90 22.22
CA GLY A 84 -1.73 -3.80 21.84
C GLY A 84 -2.24 -3.59 20.41
N THR A 85 -1.48 -2.94 19.52
CA THR A 85 -1.67 -3.12 18.07
C THR A 85 -0.96 -4.40 17.64
N ASP A 86 -1.47 -5.07 16.62
CA ASP A 86 -0.75 -6.16 15.98
C ASP A 86 0.62 -5.67 15.46
N ARG A 87 1.58 -6.58 15.39
CA ARG A 87 2.87 -6.37 14.72
C ARG A 87 2.79 -6.72 13.23
N GLU A 88 1.81 -7.49 12.81
CA GLU A 88 1.53 -7.80 11.40
C GLU A 88 0.54 -6.77 10.83
N PRO A 89 1.01 -5.76 10.07
CA PRO A 89 0.15 -4.65 9.64
C PRO A 89 -0.80 -5.02 8.49
N ASP A 90 -0.53 -6.10 7.74
CA ASP A 90 -1.36 -6.57 6.61
C ASP A 90 -2.44 -7.59 7.02
N ASN A 91 -2.47 -8.04 8.28
CA ASN A 91 -3.50 -8.95 8.80
C ASN A 91 -4.37 -8.45 9.98
N PRO A 92 -4.49 -7.15 10.30
CA PRO A 92 -5.46 -6.70 11.29
C PRO A 92 -6.86 -6.73 10.64
N PRO A 93 -7.90 -7.32 11.26
CA PRO A 93 -9.22 -7.40 10.64
C PRO A 93 -9.84 -6.05 10.25
N LYS A 94 -9.33 -4.92 10.80
CA LYS A 94 -9.73 -3.54 10.49
C LYS A 94 -8.57 -2.54 10.72
N PRO A 95 -7.61 -2.37 9.80
CA PRO A 95 -6.46 -1.48 10.03
C PRO A 95 -6.86 -0.02 10.22
N ASN A 96 -7.93 0.43 9.56
CA ASN A 96 -8.47 1.78 9.80
C ASN A 96 -8.96 2.00 11.24
N GLU A 97 -9.45 0.96 11.95
CA GLU A 97 -9.87 1.07 13.35
C GLU A 97 -8.65 1.12 14.25
N VAL A 98 -7.62 0.33 13.92
CA VAL A 98 -6.35 0.29 14.66
C VAL A 98 -5.67 1.66 14.58
N LEU A 99 -5.52 2.21 13.37
CA LEU A 99 -4.94 3.54 13.19
C LEU A 99 -5.77 4.62 13.90
N TRP A 100 -7.09 4.57 13.77
CA TRP A 100 -7.96 5.52 14.46
C TRP A 100 -7.83 5.46 15.97
N ARG A 101 -7.73 4.25 16.55
CA ARG A 101 -7.52 4.06 18.00
C ARG A 101 -6.24 4.74 18.45
N VAL A 102 -5.12 4.48 17.77
CA VAL A 102 -3.80 5.08 18.08
C VAL A 102 -3.90 6.61 18.06
N LEU A 103 -4.52 7.16 17.03
CA LEU A 103 -4.69 8.61 16.87
C LEU A 103 -5.62 9.20 17.94
N LYS A 104 -6.71 8.50 18.27
CA LYS A 104 -7.69 8.91 19.28
C LYS A 104 -7.11 8.90 20.69
N GLU A 105 -6.31 7.91 21.03
CA GLU A 105 -5.57 7.84 22.30
C GLU A 105 -4.59 9.02 22.45
N ALA A 106 -4.03 9.51 21.33
CA ALA A 106 -3.21 10.73 21.28
C ALA A 106 -4.04 12.04 21.30
N GLY A 107 -5.37 11.97 21.44
CA GLY A 107 -6.26 13.12 21.45
C GLY A 107 -6.55 13.73 20.07
N LEU A 108 -6.30 13.00 18.98
CA LEU A 108 -6.55 13.42 17.60
C LEU A 108 -7.79 12.71 17.03
N PHE A 109 -8.46 13.35 16.06
CA PHE A 109 -9.58 12.74 15.31
C PHE A 109 -10.68 12.11 16.21
N THR A 110 -10.97 12.71 17.36
CA THR A 110 -11.85 12.13 18.39
C THR A 110 -13.30 11.96 17.95
N THR A 111 -13.73 12.70 16.93
CA THR A 111 -15.09 12.72 16.39
C THR A 111 -15.28 11.88 15.12
N GLY A 112 -14.21 11.29 14.56
CA GLY A 112 -14.33 10.41 13.40
C GLY A 112 -13.03 10.22 12.61
N LYS A 113 -13.04 9.21 11.73
CA LYS A 113 -11.91 8.87 10.86
C LYS A 113 -11.76 9.88 9.74
N ARG A 114 -10.52 10.27 9.43
CA ARG A 114 -10.22 11.19 8.33
C ARG A 114 -9.19 10.57 7.39
N LYS A 115 -9.58 9.46 6.75
CA LYS A 115 -8.70 8.64 5.90
C LYS A 115 -7.93 9.43 4.85
N ARG A 116 -8.59 10.39 4.20
CA ARG A 116 -7.94 11.30 3.23
C ARG A 116 -6.83 12.12 3.89
N GLU A 117 -7.13 12.75 5.02
CA GLU A 117 -6.15 13.53 5.78
C GLU A 117 -4.99 12.65 6.26
N TRP A 118 -5.27 11.41 6.67
CA TRP A 118 -4.23 10.44 7.04
C TRP A 118 -3.31 10.13 5.85
N ALA A 119 -3.87 9.89 4.66
CA ALA A 119 -3.07 9.66 3.46
C ALA A 119 -2.22 10.88 3.10
N GLU A 120 -2.79 12.09 3.11
CA GLU A 120 -2.10 13.33 2.77
C GLU A 120 -0.96 13.65 3.74
N THR A 121 -1.11 13.30 5.02
CA THR A 121 -0.15 13.65 6.08
C THR A 121 0.85 12.54 6.40
N ILE A 122 0.47 11.26 6.34
CA ILE A 122 1.35 10.13 6.68
C ILE A 122 2.17 9.68 5.48
N ALA A 123 1.58 9.64 4.27
CA ALA A 123 2.27 9.12 3.08
C ALA A 123 3.62 9.79 2.78
N PRO A 124 3.78 11.14 2.93
CA PRO A 124 5.07 11.80 2.71
C PRO A 124 6.20 11.35 3.65
N HIS A 125 5.86 10.72 4.78
CA HIS A 125 6.82 10.25 5.78
C HIS A 125 7.10 8.75 5.70
N LEU A 126 6.38 8.01 4.85
CA LEU A 126 6.61 6.58 4.66
C LEU A 126 8.03 6.33 4.14
N ASN A 127 8.73 5.41 4.79
CA ASN A 127 10.03 4.96 4.33
C ASN A 127 9.97 3.47 3.95
N PRO A 128 10.13 3.13 2.65
CA PRO A 128 10.15 1.75 2.18
C PRO A 128 11.15 0.86 2.92
N THR A 129 12.32 1.35 3.34
CA THR A 129 13.32 0.45 3.94
C THR A 129 12.98 -0.04 5.34
N ARG A 130 12.06 0.63 6.05
CA ARG A 130 11.66 0.26 7.43
C ARG A 130 10.19 -0.13 7.54
N ASN A 131 9.40 0.05 6.50
CA ASN A 131 7.98 -0.27 6.53
C ASN A 131 7.79 -1.80 6.58
N THR A 132 7.06 -2.30 7.57
CA THR A 132 6.90 -3.74 7.79
C THR A 132 5.69 -4.36 7.10
N SER A 133 4.92 -3.59 6.31
CA SER A 133 3.84 -4.14 5.47
C SER A 133 4.43 -4.84 4.25
N ALA A 134 4.26 -6.16 4.18
CA ALA A 134 4.64 -6.98 3.06
C ALA A 134 3.93 -6.55 1.77
N SER A 135 2.66 -6.15 1.85
CA SER A 135 1.91 -5.66 0.69
C SER A 135 2.45 -4.31 0.18
N PHE A 136 2.88 -3.42 1.08
CA PHE A 136 3.58 -2.19 0.73
C PHE A 136 4.96 -2.46 0.12
N GLN A 137 5.74 -3.37 0.70
CA GLN A 137 7.04 -3.75 0.14
C GLN A 137 6.93 -4.31 -1.27
N TYR A 138 5.95 -5.20 -1.50
CA TYR A 138 5.65 -5.74 -2.82
C TYR A 138 5.33 -4.63 -3.82
N PHE A 139 4.48 -3.66 -3.42
CA PHE A 139 4.17 -2.49 -4.23
C PHE A 139 5.42 -1.67 -4.58
N CYS A 140 6.25 -1.33 -3.59
CA CYS A 140 7.49 -0.57 -3.81
C CYS A 140 8.48 -1.31 -4.71
N GLN A 141 8.64 -2.62 -4.54
CA GLN A 141 9.54 -3.44 -5.36
C GLN A 141 9.11 -3.46 -6.82
N GLY A 142 7.82 -3.68 -7.09
CA GLY A 142 7.32 -3.66 -8.46
C GLY A 142 7.44 -2.28 -9.11
N LEU A 143 7.19 -1.20 -8.36
CA LEU A 143 7.41 0.17 -8.85
C LEU A 143 8.87 0.45 -9.21
N ALA A 144 9.83 -0.06 -8.44
CA ALA A 144 11.25 0.14 -8.70
C ALA A 144 11.76 -0.61 -9.95
N LEU A 145 10.99 -1.56 -10.46
CA LEU A 145 11.30 -2.37 -11.63
C LEU A 145 10.53 -1.93 -12.90
N LEU A 146 9.67 -0.91 -12.78
CA LEU A 146 9.06 -0.22 -13.93
C LEU A 146 10.08 0.68 -14.63
#